data_AF-A0A848TT42-F1
#
_entry.id   AF-A0A848TT42-F1
#
_cell.length_a   1.000
_cell.length_b   1.000
_cell.length_c   1.000
_cell.angle_alpha   90.00
_cell.angle_beta   90.00
_cell.angle_gamma   90.00
#
_symmetry.space_group_name_H-M   'P 1'
#
loop_
_entity.id
_entity.type
_entity.pdbx_description
1 polymer ?
#
loop_
_entity_poly.entity_id
_entity_poly.type
_entity_poly.pdbx_seq_one_letter_code
_entity_poly.pdbx_strand_id
1 'polypeptide(L)'
;MKHAETVTFGGSGLNRAAELRGDAAAIKALLARSGTGVLAIWRGKPLLSDETRAPVFLAPDHPLFSTADEAAVFLGLDDDRPRFARDISGWEPVEVPDTLGAFVDLSEQAHPDVDGAAFAELRANMTGLTPRDAELVVTSKAILGWHETHGFCAYCGAKTQIGMAGWQRDCPDCDRHHFPRTDPVVIMLITHGNSV
;
A
#
# COMPACT_ATOMS: atom_id res chain seq x y z
N MET A 1 -15.44 20.89 9.24
CA MET A 1 -16.27 19.68 9.06
C MET A 1 -16.52 19.14 10.46
N LYS A 2 -17.78 19.04 10.95
CA LYS A 2 -18.06 18.70 12.36
C LYS A 2 -17.85 17.21 12.71
N HIS A 3 -17.60 16.36 11.71
CA HIS A 3 -17.42 14.92 11.84
C HIS A 3 -16.31 14.45 10.88
N ALA A 4 -15.13 15.05 10.92
CA ALA A 4 -14.05 14.66 10.00
C ALA A 4 -13.62 13.21 10.26
N GLU A 5 -13.65 12.78 11.51
CA GLU A 5 -13.36 11.41 11.97
C GLU A 5 -14.35 10.33 11.47
N THR A 6 -15.53 10.70 10.96
CA THR A 6 -16.48 9.73 10.38
C THR A 6 -16.30 9.55 8.87
N VAL A 7 -15.44 10.35 8.24
CA VAL A 7 -15.16 10.26 6.81
C VAL A 7 -14.03 9.26 6.61
N THR A 8 -14.22 8.26 5.75
CA THR A 8 -13.13 7.38 5.31
C THR A 8 -11.96 8.24 4.82
N PHE A 9 -10.75 8.00 5.35
CA PHE A 9 -9.52 8.80 5.16
C PHE A 9 -9.41 10.14 5.92
N GLY A 10 -10.39 10.51 6.75
CA GLY A 10 -10.30 11.66 7.67
C GLY A 10 -9.41 11.41 8.90
N GLY A 11 -9.01 10.15 9.11
CA GLY A 11 -8.14 9.67 10.18
C GLY A 11 -8.69 8.35 10.74
N SER A 12 -7.87 7.30 10.80
CA SER A 12 -8.29 6.01 11.35
C SER A 12 -7.67 5.67 12.71
N GLY A 13 -6.81 6.54 13.24
CA GLY A 13 -6.03 6.36 14.48
C GLY A 13 -4.65 5.71 14.29
N LEU A 14 -4.17 5.57 13.04
CA LEU A 14 -2.87 4.95 12.75
C LEU A 14 -1.75 5.87 13.25
N ASN A 15 -0.86 5.33 14.08
CA ASN A 15 0.37 6.03 14.42
C ASN A 15 1.38 5.85 13.27
N ARG A 16 1.49 6.84 12.39
CA ARG A 16 2.40 6.77 11.23
C ARG A 16 3.89 6.76 11.60
N ALA A 17 4.23 7.13 12.85
CA ALA A 17 5.57 7.14 13.43
C ALA A 17 6.65 7.64 12.44
N ALA A 18 6.41 8.82 11.86
CA ALA A 18 7.21 9.33 10.74
C ALA A 18 8.67 9.63 11.14
N GLU A 19 8.89 9.97 12.41
CA GLU A 19 10.19 10.18 13.04
C GLU A 19 11.11 8.95 12.97
N LEU A 20 10.55 7.73 12.86
CA LEU A 20 11.33 6.49 12.78
C LEU A 20 11.85 6.19 11.37
N ARG A 21 11.29 6.83 10.33
CA ARG A 21 11.52 6.47 8.93
C ARG A 21 12.98 6.64 8.48
N GLY A 22 13.69 7.59 9.07
CA GLY A 22 15.11 7.85 8.80
C GLY A 22 16.07 6.96 9.60
N ASP A 23 15.59 6.22 10.59
CA ASP A 23 16.41 5.34 11.41
C ASP A 23 16.35 3.90 10.87
N ALA A 24 17.33 3.56 10.02
CA ALA A 24 17.42 2.25 9.41
C ALA A 24 17.54 1.10 10.45
N ALA A 25 18.16 1.34 11.61
CA ALA A 25 18.29 0.33 12.65
C ALA A 25 16.95 0.10 13.35
N ALA A 26 16.22 1.17 13.68
CA ALA A 26 14.88 1.06 14.25
C ALA A 26 13.90 0.38 13.29
N ILE A 27 13.91 0.74 12.01
CA ILE A 27 13.06 0.12 10.99
C ILE A 27 13.38 -1.37 10.84
N LYS A 28 14.65 -1.75 10.81
CA LYS A 28 15.06 -3.16 10.78
C LYS A 28 14.58 -3.92 12.02
N ALA A 29 14.69 -3.30 13.21
CA ALA A 29 14.22 -3.90 14.46
C ALA A 29 12.68 -4.07 14.48
N LEU A 30 11.94 -3.09 13.96
CA LEU A 30 10.48 -3.18 13.81
C LEU A 30 10.10 -4.27 12.82
N LEU A 31 10.79 -4.36 11.67
CA LEU A 31 10.51 -5.40 10.68
C LEU A 31 10.76 -6.80 11.26
N ALA A 32 11.75 -6.99 12.13
CA ALA A 32 12.03 -8.27 12.79
C ALA A 32 11.17 -8.55 14.04
N ARG A 33 10.32 -7.61 14.46
CA ARG A 33 9.54 -7.74 15.70
C ARG A 33 8.42 -8.77 15.55
N SER A 34 8.18 -9.55 16.61
CA SER A 34 7.01 -10.45 16.67
C SER A 34 5.71 -9.64 16.56
N GLY A 35 4.75 -10.13 15.78
CA GLY A 35 3.48 -9.44 15.50
C GLY A 35 3.56 -8.35 14.43
N THR A 36 4.73 -8.14 13.82
CA THR A 36 4.84 -7.36 12.59
C THR A 36 4.06 -8.01 11.48
N GLY A 37 3.25 -7.21 10.80
CA GLY A 37 2.44 -7.61 9.67
C GLY A 37 2.88 -6.89 8.41
N VAL A 38 3.04 -7.64 7.31
CA VAL A 38 3.37 -7.12 5.98
C VAL A 38 2.21 -7.39 5.05
N LEU A 39 1.65 -6.34 4.47
CA LEU A 39 0.64 -6.45 3.43
C LEU A 39 1.33 -6.64 2.07
N ALA A 40 0.98 -7.71 1.36
CA ALA A 40 1.41 -7.91 -0.01
C ALA A 40 0.50 -7.10 -0.97
N ILE A 41 1.13 -6.41 -1.92
CA ILE A 41 0.45 -5.81 -3.08
C ILE A 41 1.00 -6.49 -4.34
N TRP A 42 0.11 -6.93 -5.21
CA TRP A 42 0.43 -7.47 -6.52
C TRP A 42 -0.22 -6.62 -7.61
N ARG A 43 0.56 -5.93 -8.43
CA ARG A 43 0.09 -5.08 -9.55
C ARG A 43 -1.06 -4.13 -9.13
N GLY A 44 -0.92 -3.53 -7.95
CA GLY A 44 -1.89 -2.60 -7.37
C GLY A 44 -3.13 -3.26 -6.72
N LYS A 45 -3.20 -4.59 -6.66
CA LYS A 45 -4.21 -5.37 -5.92
C LYS A 45 -3.66 -5.78 -4.55
N PRO A 46 -4.28 -5.38 -3.43
CA PRO A 46 -3.93 -5.89 -2.11
C PRO A 46 -4.37 -7.33 -1.90
N LEU A 47 -3.65 -8.06 -1.05
CA LEU A 47 -4.06 -9.36 -0.55
C LEU A 47 -5.21 -9.19 0.46
N LEU A 48 -6.39 -9.70 0.12
CA LEU A 48 -7.60 -9.61 0.94
C LEU A 48 -8.10 -11.01 1.29
N SER A 49 -8.68 -11.16 2.48
CA SER A 49 -9.34 -12.39 2.92
C SER A 49 -10.56 -12.72 2.05
N ASP A 50 -10.73 -13.98 1.69
CA ASP A 50 -11.88 -14.43 0.88
C ASP A 50 -13.20 -14.27 1.63
N GLU A 51 -13.19 -14.51 2.95
CA GLU A 51 -14.38 -14.46 3.80
C GLU A 51 -14.78 -13.04 4.17
N THR A 52 -13.81 -12.24 4.65
CA THR A 52 -14.10 -10.94 5.28
C THR A 52 -13.80 -9.75 4.38
N ARG A 53 -13.04 -9.95 3.31
CA ARG A 53 -12.47 -8.89 2.46
C ARG A 53 -11.52 -7.93 3.19
N ALA A 54 -11.18 -8.20 4.45
CA ALA A 54 -10.19 -7.45 5.19
C ALA A 54 -8.76 -7.72 4.67
N PRO A 55 -7.83 -6.76 4.78
CA PRO A 55 -6.44 -6.97 4.39
C PRO A 55 -5.78 -8.08 5.22
N VAL A 56 -5.04 -8.96 4.54
CA VAL A 56 -4.28 -10.02 5.19
C VAL A 56 -2.84 -9.56 5.36
N PHE A 57 -2.40 -9.48 6.60
CA PHE A 57 -1.02 -9.17 6.96
C PHE A 57 -0.26 -10.46 7.26
N LEU A 58 0.80 -10.71 6.49
CA LEU A 58 1.65 -11.88 6.63
C LEU A 58 2.89 -11.57 7.47
N ALA A 59 3.53 -12.61 8.00
CA ALA A 59 4.81 -12.45 8.68
C ALA A 59 5.90 -11.97 7.69
N PRO A 60 6.89 -11.17 8.12
CA PRO A 60 7.94 -10.64 7.26
C PRO A 60 8.78 -11.69 6.50
N ASP A 61 8.90 -12.89 7.07
CA ASP A 61 9.64 -14.03 6.54
C ASP A 61 8.76 -15.01 5.75
N HIS A 62 7.49 -14.66 5.48
CA HIS A 62 6.58 -15.49 4.72
C HIS A 62 7.11 -15.78 3.29
N PRO A 63 7.03 -17.03 2.78
CA PRO A 63 7.60 -17.44 1.49
C PRO A 63 7.18 -16.58 0.29
N LEU A 64 5.94 -16.09 0.30
CA LEU A 64 5.40 -15.16 -0.70
C LEU A 64 6.32 -13.95 -0.96
N PHE A 65 7.05 -13.46 0.04
CA PHE A 65 7.93 -12.30 -0.12
C PHE A 65 9.30 -12.62 -0.72
N SER A 66 9.56 -13.88 -1.11
CA SER A 66 10.80 -14.28 -1.80
C SER A 66 10.94 -13.67 -3.20
N THR A 67 9.83 -13.27 -3.82
CA THR A 67 9.76 -12.63 -5.15
C THR A 67 9.69 -11.10 -5.08
N ALA A 68 9.76 -10.51 -3.88
CA ALA A 68 9.65 -9.06 -3.72
C ALA A 68 10.95 -8.34 -4.11
N ASP A 69 10.87 -7.44 -5.09
CA ASP A 69 12.02 -6.78 -5.71
C ASP A 69 12.60 -5.61 -4.88
N GLU A 70 11.76 -4.99 -4.04
CA GLU A 70 12.14 -3.82 -3.25
C GLU A 70 11.95 -4.06 -1.73
N ALA A 71 12.58 -3.17 -0.95
CA ALA A 71 12.47 -3.17 0.50
C ALA A 71 11.04 -2.87 0.95
N ALA A 72 10.67 -3.34 2.14
CA ALA A 72 9.35 -3.10 2.69
C ALA A 72 9.13 -1.61 3.05
N VAL A 73 7.97 -1.09 2.68
CA VAL A 73 7.50 0.25 3.03
C VAL A 73 6.93 0.22 4.44
N PHE A 74 7.42 1.06 5.35
CA PHE A 74 6.86 1.17 6.69
C PHE A 74 5.62 2.05 6.69
N LEU A 75 4.47 1.51 7.10
CA LEU A 75 3.20 2.23 7.11
C LEU A 75 2.96 2.94 8.44
N GLY A 76 3.41 2.34 9.54
CA GLY A 76 3.23 2.83 10.89
C GLY A 76 3.02 1.72 11.92
N LEU A 77 2.49 2.12 13.07
CA LEU A 77 2.10 1.27 14.19
C LEU A 77 0.58 1.25 14.32
N ASP A 78 0.02 0.06 14.23
CA ASP A 78 -1.39 -0.25 14.35
C ASP A 78 -1.62 -0.95 15.69
N ASP A 79 -2.10 -0.21 16.69
CA ASP A 79 -2.15 -0.65 18.10
C ASP A 79 -0.82 -1.26 18.56
N ASP A 80 0.26 -0.49 18.39
CA ASP A 80 1.65 -0.90 18.65
C ASP A 80 2.15 -2.10 17.82
N ARG A 81 1.43 -2.55 16.79
CA ARG A 81 1.94 -3.59 15.88
C ARG A 81 2.52 -2.93 14.62
N PRO A 82 3.75 -3.24 14.21
CA PRO A 82 4.31 -2.66 13.00
C PRO A 82 3.55 -3.17 11.79
N ARG A 83 3.26 -2.25 10.88
CA ARG A 83 2.66 -2.54 9.58
C ARG A 83 3.61 -2.10 8.49
N PHE A 84 3.84 -3.01 7.55
CA PHE A 84 4.62 -2.75 6.35
C PHE A 84 3.81 -3.15 5.12
N ALA A 85 4.26 -2.71 3.95
CA ALA A 85 3.80 -3.19 2.66
C ALA A 85 4.98 -3.65 1.80
N ARG A 86 4.76 -4.67 0.97
CA ARG A 86 5.73 -5.12 -0.04
C ARG A 86 5.03 -5.35 -1.36
N ASP A 87 5.68 -4.90 -2.43
CA ASP A 87 5.29 -5.25 -3.78
C ASP A 87 5.82 -6.65 -4.11
N ILE A 88 4.97 -7.45 -4.74
CA ILE A 88 5.31 -8.78 -5.27
C ILE A 88 4.92 -8.89 -6.76
N SER A 89 4.91 -7.77 -7.48
CA SER A 89 4.42 -7.73 -8.87
C SER A 89 5.24 -8.58 -9.84
N GLY A 90 6.44 -9.03 -9.43
CA GLY A 90 7.27 -10.00 -10.15
C GLY A 90 6.78 -11.46 -10.06
N TRP A 91 5.81 -11.78 -9.19
CA TRP A 91 5.13 -13.08 -9.22
C TRP A 91 4.15 -13.15 -10.39
N GLU A 92 4.19 -14.25 -11.14
CA GLU A 92 3.27 -14.51 -12.24
C GLU A 92 2.32 -15.67 -11.86
N PRO A 93 1.00 -15.44 -11.80
CA PRO A 93 0.03 -16.50 -11.56
C PRO A 93 -0.08 -17.43 -12.78
N VAL A 94 -0.54 -18.67 -12.55
CA VAL A 94 -0.69 -19.69 -13.61
C VAL A 94 -1.72 -19.27 -14.66
N GLU A 95 -2.75 -18.54 -14.24
CA GLU A 95 -3.82 -18.05 -15.12
C GLU A 95 -4.02 -16.55 -14.89
N VAL A 96 -3.98 -15.78 -15.98
CA VAL A 96 -4.24 -14.34 -15.99
C VAL A 96 -5.48 -14.10 -16.85
N PRO A 97 -6.62 -13.70 -16.26
CA PRO A 97 -7.82 -13.41 -17.04
C PRO A 97 -7.62 -12.22 -17.98
N ASP A 98 -8.25 -12.26 -19.16
CA ASP A 98 -8.24 -11.15 -20.13
C ASP A 98 -8.86 -9.85 -19.57
N THR A 99 -9.60 -9.95 -18.46
CA THR A 99 -10.22 -8.82 -17.76
C THR A 99 -9.29 -8.12 -16.78
N LEU A 100 -8.08 -8.63 -16.56
CA LEU A 100 -7.10 -8.02 -15.65
C LEU A 100 -6.81 -6.58 -16.07
N GLY A 101 -6.98 -5.63 -15.16
CA GLY A 101 -6.75 -4.21 -15.41
C GLY A 101 -7.85 -3.50 -16.24
N ALA A 102 -8.97 -4.16 -16.53
CA ALA A 102 -10.14 -3.51 -17.13
C ALA A 102 -10.72 -2.42 -16.20
N PHE A 103 -11.55 -1.52 -16.76
CA PHE A 103 -12.20 -0.45 -15.98
C PHE A 103 -12.95 -1.02 -14.76
N VAL A 104 -13.63 -2.15 -14.94
CA VAL A 104 -14.16 -2.98 -13.86
C VAL A 104 -13.42 -4.32 -13.91
N ASP A 105 -12.40 -4.45 -13.06
CA ASP A 105 -11.64 -5.69 -12.89
C ASP A 105 -12.16 -6.42 -11.65
N LEU A 106 -12.84 -7.55 -11.88
CA LEU A 106 -13.34 -8.45 -10.83
C LEU A 106 -12.47 -9.71 -10.70
N SER A 107 -11.33 -9.77 -11.38
CA SER A 107 -10.45 -10.92 -11.29
C SER A 107 -9.76 -10.94 -9.93
N GLU A 108 -9.60 -12.15 -9.41
CA GLU A 108 -8.89 -12.44 -8.17
C GLU A 108 -7.74 -13.40 -8.46
N GLN A 109 -6.61 -13.18 -7.81
CA GLN A 109 -5.42 -14.00 -7.98
C GLN A 109 -5.04 -14.62 -6.63
N ALA A 110 -5.23 -15.94 -6.50
CA ALA A 110 -4.81 -16.69 -5.33
C ALA A 110 -3.32 -17.05 -5.44
N HIS A 111 -2.56 -16.83 -4.38
CA HIS A 111 -1.15 -17.22 -4.30
C HIS A 111 -1.04 -18.62 -3.70
N PRO A 112 -0.23 -19.54 -4.26
CA PRO A 112 -0.16 -20.93 -3.78
C PRO A 112 0.30 -21.08 -2.33
N ASP A 113 1.11 -20.14 -1.83
CA ASP A 113 1.58 -20.13 -0.44
C ASP A 113 0.62 -19.44 0.55
N VAL A 114 -0.57 -19.00 0.12
CA VAL A 114 -1.53 -18.30 0.98
C VAL A 114 -2.92 -18.89 0.81
N ASP A 115 -3.45 -19.48 1.88
CA ASP A 115 -4.81 -20.02 1.92
C ASP A 115 -5.82 -18.97 2.37
N GLY A 116 -7.04 -19.02 1.81
CA GLY A 116 -8.19 -18.21 2.23
C GLY A 116 -8.07 -16.70 1.95
N ALA A 117 -7.23 -16.33 0.99
CA ALA A 117 -7.03 -14.97 0.56
C ALA A 117 -6.64 -14.88 -0.92
N ALA A 118 -6.98 -13.76 -1.55
CA ALA A 118 -6.64 -13.47 -2.93
C ALA A 118 -6.27 -12.00 -3.13
N PHE A 119 -5.48 -11.73 -4.16
CA PHE A 119 -5.24 -10.38 -4.64
C PHE A 119 -6.46 -9.90 -5.42
N ALA A 120 -7.11 -8.84 -4.95
CA ALA A 120 -8.35 -8.34 -5.53
C ALA A 120 -8.32 -6.83 -5.78
N GLU A 121 -9.16 -6.35 -6.70
CA GLU A 121 -9.18 -4.94 -7.07
C GLU A 121 -9.73 -4.06 -5.92
N LEU A 122 -8.92 -3.09 -5.50
CA LEU A 122 -9.21 -2.27 -4.32
C LEU A 122 -10.50 -1.45 -4.44
N ARG A 123 -10.77 -0.83 -5.59
CA ARG A 123 -11.94 0.03 -5.79
C ARG A 123 -13.24 -0.76 -5.68
N ALA A 124 -13.29 -1.97 -6.21
CA ALA A 124 -14.42 -2.88 -6.11
C ALA A 124 -14.66 -3.37 -4.67
N ASN A 125 -13.63 -3.39 -3.83
CA ASN A 125 -13.70 -3.87 -2.45
C ASN A 125 -13.76 -2.75 -1.39
N MET A 126 -13.59 -1.49 -1.79
CA MET A 126 -13.41 -0.36 -0.88
C MET A 126 -14.56 -0.19 0.12
N THR A 127 -15.80 -0.46 -0.30
CA THR A 127 -17.00 -0.28 0.53
C THR A 127 -17.11 -1.29 1.68
N GLY A 128 -16.39 -2.41 1.61
CA GLY A 128 -16.35 -3.42 2.67
C GLY A 128 -15.24 -3.19 3.71
N LEU A 129 -14.33 -2.26 3.46
CA LEU A 129 -13.19 -2.03 4.34
C LEU A 129 -13.56 -1.13 5.51
N THR A 130 -13.01 -1.44 6.70
CA THR A 130 -13.05 -0.50 7.82
C THR A 130 -12.21 0.74 7.50
N PRO A 131 -12.41 1.89 8.17
CA PRO A 131 -11.57 3.07 7.96
C PRO A 131 -10.07 2.81 8.17
N ARG A 132 -9.71 1.92 9.11
CA ARG A 132 -8.31 1.52 9.35
C ARG A 132 -7.73 0.69 8.22
N ASP A 133 -8.48 -0.32 7.79
CA ASP A 133 -8.07 -1.18 6.67
C ASP A 133 -7.92 -0.38 5.39
N ALA A 134 -8.87 0.52 5.12
CA ALA A 134 -8.83 1.42 3.99
C ALA A 134 -7.58 2.31 4.04
N GLU A 135 -7.25 2.91 5.19
CA GLU A 135 -6.03 3.73 5.33
C GLU A 135 -4.76 2.91 5.03
N LEU A 136 -4.63 1.70 5.60
CA LEU A 136 -3.46 0.85 5.41
C LEU A 136 -3.32 0.40 3.95
N VAL A 137 -4.40 -0.10 3.35
CA VAL A 137 -4.40 -0.64 1.99
C VAL A 137 -4.18 0.46 0.94
N VAL A 138 -4.86 1.60 1.06
CA VAL A 138 -4.70 2.72 0.12
C VAL A 138 -3.30 3.30 0.22
N THR A 139 -2.76 3.48 1.43
CA THR A 139 -1.40 3.98 1.62
C THR A 139 -0.38 3.02 1.00
N SER A 140 -0.55 1.71 1.22
CA SER A 140 0.31 0.67 0.64
C SER A 140 0.31 0.74 -0.88
N LYS A 141 -0.87 0.71 -1.50
CA LYS A 141 -1.03 0.80 -2.96
C LYS A 141 -0.44 2.09 -3.52
N ALA A 142 -0.66 3.23 -2.86
CA ALA A 142 -0.20 4.52 -3.33
C ALA A 142 1.32 4.65 -3.32
N ILE A 143 1.98 4.24 -2.22
CA ILE A 143 3.44 4.34 -2.11
C ILE A 143 4.13 3.35 -3.04
N LEU A 144 3.68 2.10 -3.11
CA LEU A 144 4.27 1.09 -3.98
C LEU A 144 4.05 1.43 -5.47
N GLY A 145 2.85 1.88 -5.85
CA GLY A 145 2.59 2.35 -7.23
C GLY A 145 3.38 3.61 -7.59
N TRP A 146 3.67 4.48 -6.62
CA TRP A 146 4.60 5.60 -6.84
C TRP A 146 6.01 5.10 -7.13
N HIS A 147 6.54 4.13 -6.37
CA HIS A 147 7.85 3.55 -6.63
C HIS A 147 7.96 2.90 -8.01
N GLU A 148 6.93 2.18 -8.45
CA GLU A 148 6.86 1.56 -9.78
C GLU A 148 7.03 2.60 -10.90
N THR A 149 6.39 3.76 -10.76
CA THR A 149 6.35 4.79 -11.80
C THR A 149 7.46 5.85 -11.69
N HIS A 150 8.16 5.91 -10.55
CA HIS A 150 9.14 6.97 -10.24
C HIS A 150 10.53 6.40 -9.91
N GLY A 151 10.97 5.36 -10.62
CA GLY A 151 12.29 4.74 -10.44
C GLY A 151 13.50 5.62 -10.80
N PHE A 152 13.30 6.72 -11.52
CA PHE A 152 14.37 7.59 -12.04
C PHE A 152 14.22 9.05 -11.57
N CYS A 153 15.34 9.75 -11.45
CA CYS A 153 15.39 11.12 -11.00
C CYS A 153 14.77 12.05 -12.06
N ALA A 154 13.73 12.77 -11.67
CA ALA A 154 13.05 13.72 -12.55
C ALA A 154 13.94 14.92 -12.98
N TYR A 155 15.11 15.10 -12.37
CA TYR A 155 16.06 16.16 -12.69
C TYR A 155 17.17 15.69 -13.64
N CYS A 156 17.90 14.62 -13.30
CA CYS A 156 19.06 14.17 -14.07
C CYS A 156 18.87 12.85 -14.83
N GLY A 157 17.75 12.14 -14.63
CA GLY A 157 17.47 10.87 -15.29
C GLY A 157 18.14 9.63 -14.68
N ALA A 158 19.00 9.78 -13.66
CA ALA A 158 19.66 8.65 -13.00
C ALA A 158 18.67 7.77 -12.21
N LYS A 159 18.99 6.47 -12.04
CA LYS A 159 18.18 5.57 -11.21
C LYS A 159 18.24 6.01 -9.75
N THR A 160 17.09 6.12 -9.09
CA THR A 160 16.99 6.51 -7.68
C THR A 160 16.89 5.30 -6.78
N GLN A 161 17.21 5.47 -5.49
CA GLN A 161 17.12 4.45 -4.46
C GLN A 161 15.99 4.80 -3.49
N ILE A 162 15.33 3.80 -2.90
CA ILE A 162 14.31 4.07 -1.87
C ILE A 162 15.01 4.53 -0.58
N GLY A 163 14.49 5.59 0.02
CA GLY A 163 14.88 6.13 1.31
C GLY A 163 13.70 6.27 2.27
N MET A 164 13.97 6.70 3.49
CA MET A 164 12.96 7.02 4.51
C MET A 164 11.89 5.92 4.68
N ALA A 165 12.33 4.66 4.75
CA ALA A 165 11.45 3.48 4.89
C ALA A 165 10.31 3.42 3.85
N GLY A 166 10.57 3.82 2.60
CA GLY A 166 9.59 3.82 1.50
C GLY A 166 8.97 5.19 1.19
N TRP A 167 9.17 6.19 2.05
CA TRP A 167 8.51 7.50 1.89
C TRP A 167 9.32 8.53 1.12
N GLN A 168 10.43 8.12 0.52
CA GLN A 168 11.32 8.98 -0.25
C GLN A 168 12.07 8.15 -1.30
N ARG A 169 12.51 8.80 -2.37
CA ARG A 169 13.52 8.26 -3.28
C ARG A 169 14.66 9.25 -3.39
N ASP A 170 15.88 8.73 -3.32
CA ASP A 170 17.11 9.50 -3.28
C ASP A 170 17.92 9.27 -4.55
N CYS A 171 18.32 10.37 -5.18
CA CYS A 171 19.19 10.31 -6.36
C CYS A 171 20.65 10.32 -5.91
N PRO A 172 21.42 9.23 -6.09
CA PRO A 172 22.82 9.18 -5.68
C PRO A 172 23.75 10.06 -6.54
N ASP A 173 23.29 10.48 -7.72
CA ASP A 173 24.11 11.23 -8.67
C ASP A 173 24.04 12.76 -8.45
N CYS A 174 22.95 13.25 -7.86
CA CYS A 174 22.74 14.69 -7.68
C CYS A 174 22.13 15.08 -6.32
N ASP A 175 22.05 14.13 -5.38
CA ASP A 175 21.59 14.28 -4.01
C ASP A 175 20.16 14.83 -3.84
N ARG A 176 19.36 14.81 -4.91
CA ARG A 176 17.95 15.25 -4.84
C ARG A 176 17.07 14.17 -4.23
N HIS A 177 16.16 14.63 -3.39
CA HIS A 177 15.10 13.84 -2.79
C HIS A 177 13.80 13.99 -3.58
N HIS A 178 13.12 12.88 -3.81
CA HIS A 178 11.81 12.80 -4.43
C HIS A 178 10.82 12.23 -3.41
N PHE A 179 9.63 12.81 -3.36
CA PHE A 179 8.59 12.43 -2.42
C PHE A 179 7.34 11.95 -3.15
N PRO A 180 6.56 11.03 -2.54
CA PRO A 180 5.27 10.62 -3.07
C PRO A 180 4.36 11.82 -3.31
N ARG A 181 3.69 11.83 -4.46
CA ARG A 181 2.76 12.90 -4.84
C ARG A 181 1.38 12.62 -4.23
N THR A 182 0.71 13.69 -3.78
CA THR A 182 -0.73 13.66 -3.47
C THR A 182 -1.44 14.50 -4.53
N ASP A 183 -2.42 13.90 -5.21
CA ASP A 183 -3.24 14.58 -6.21
C ASP A 183 -4.57 14.99 -5.59
N PRO A 184 -4.72 16.27 -5.17
CA PRO A 184 -5.96 16.72 -4.53
C PRO A 184 -7.11 16.71 -5.55
N VAL A 185 -8.21 16.09 -5.17
CA VAL A 185 -9.44 16.01 -5.97
C VAL A 185 -10.62 16.53 -5.18
N VAL A 186 -11.61 17.09 -5.88
CA VAL A 186 -12.88 17.50 -5.29
C VAL A 186 -14.01 16.67 -5.89
N ILE A 187 -14.92 16.21 -5.03
CA ILE A 187 -16.16 15.54 -5.43
C ILE A 187 -17.33 16.34 -4.86
N MET A 188 -18.34 16.60 -5.69
CA MET A 188 -19.49 17.44 -5.35
C MET A 188 -20.80 16.72 -5.64
N LEU A 189 -21.73 16.76 -4.69
CA LEU A 189 -23.15 16.50 -4.93
C LEU A 189 -23.82 17.84 -5.24
N ILE A 190 -24.24 18.04 -6.48
CA ILE A 190 -24.91 19.27 -6.90
C ILE A 190 -26.39 19.16 -6.55
N THR A 191 -26.95 20.17 -5.87
CA THR A 191 -28.36 20.16 -5.43
C THR A 191 -29.10 21.38 -5.96
N HIS A 192 -30.40 21.23 -6.19
CA HIS A 192 -31.33 22.34 -6.45
C HIS A 192 -32.53 22.27 -5.49
N GLY A 193 -32.57 23.17 -4.51
CA GLY A 193 -33.56 23.08 -3.43
C GLY A 193 -33.41 21.75 -2.67
N ASN A 194 -34.47 20.94 -2.65
CA ASN A 194 -34.49 19.60 -2.04
C ASN A 194 -34.24 18.46 -3.03
N SER A 195 -33.69 18.76 -4.21
CA SER A 195 -33.40 17.78 -5.27
C SER A 195 -31.89 17.59 -5.46
N VAL A 196 -31.51 16.35 -5.78
CA VAL A 196 -30.14 15.90 -6.12
C VAL A 196 -30.09 15.47 -7.58
#